data_AF-A0A7M1MJ46-F1
#
_entry.id   AF-A0A7M1MJ46-F1
#
_cell.length_a   1.000
_cell.length_b   1.000
_cell.length_c   1.000
_cell.angle_alpha   90.00
_cell.angle_beta   90.00
_cell.angle_gamma   90.00
#
_symmetry.space_group_name_H-M   'P 1'
#
loop_
_entity.id
_entity.type
_entity.pdbx_description
1 polymer ?
#
loop_
_entity_poly.entity_id
_entity_poly.type
_entity_poly.pdbx_seq_one_letter_code
_entity_poly.pdbx_strand_id
1 'polypeptide(L)'
;MPLVYENTATSYIYDPDYLRNYPHLKTTIKPLKNHLNLILDGGNFIRKHDIDFMCEKIFSQNPTLSKESIIHTLKQSLNLKHIVFLPRLAYDRYTHSDD
;
A
#
# COMPACT_ATOMS: atom_id res chain seq x y z
N MET A 1 -9.59 1.54 -3.00
CA MET A 1 -9.24 2.27 -4.24
C MET A 1 -8.12 1.51 -4.95
N PRO A 2 -7.93 1.62 -6.27
CA PRO A 2 -6.77 1.04 -6.95
C PRO A 2 -5.56 1.99 -6.95
N LEU A 3 -4.35 1.43 -6.99
CA LEU A 3 -3.13 2.16 -7.36
C LEU A 3 -3.13 2.36 -8.86
N VAL A 4 -3.03 3.61 -9.33
CA VAL A 4 -3.06 3.94 -10.76
C VAL A 4 -1.70 4.49 -11.17
N TYR A 5 -1.12 3.93 -12.23
CA TYR A 5 0.11 4.42 -12.83
C TYR A 5 0.04 4.24 -14.35
N GLU A 6 0.21 5.34 -15.08
CA GLU A 6 0.00 5.41 -16.54
C GLU A 6 -1.35 4.78 -16.93
N ASN A 7 -1.33 3.72 -17.75
CA ASN A 7 -2.52 3.00 -18.22
C ASN A 7 -2.81 1.73 -17.41
N THR A 8 -2.23 1.60 -16.22
CA THR A 8 -2.39 0.42 -15.36
C THR A 8 -3.09 0.78 -14.05
N ALA A 9 -3.99 -0.10 -13.62
CA ALA A 9 -4.67 0.00 -12.34
C ALA A 9 -4.52 -1.33 -11.58
N THR A 10 -4.08 -1.24 -10.33
CA THR A 10 -3.84 -2.40 -9.46
C THR A 10 -4.68 -2.26 -8.19
N SER A 11 -5.65 -3.14 -7.99
CA SER A 11 -6.42 -3.15 -6.74
C SER A 11 -5.66 -3.83 -5.63
N TYR A 12 -5.97 -3.52 -4.38
CA TYR A 12 -5.38 -4.14 -3.19
C TYR A 12 -6.43 -4.32 -2.10
N ILE A 13 -6.07 -4.99 -1.00
CA ILE A 13 -6.95 -5.15 0.16
C ILE A 13 -6.92 -3.84 0.94
N TYR A 14 -7.98 -3.04 0.84
CA TYR A 14 -8.11 -1.79 1.59
C TYR A 14 -8.60 -2.07 3.00
N ASP A 15 -7.68 -2.10 3.97
CA ASP A 15 -7.99 -2.28 5.40
C ASP A 15 -7.13 -1.37 6.29
N PRO A 16 -7.35 -0.04 6.24
CA PRO A 16 -6.65 0.89 7.12
C PRO A 16 -7.07 0.66 8.57
N ASP A 17 -6.08 0.66 9.46
CA ASP A 17 -6.26 0.39 10.88
C ASP A 17 -7.15 1.45 11.57
N TYR A 18 -7.08 2.71 11.14
CA TYR A 18 -7.90 3.79 11.66
C TYR A 18 -9.39 3.72 11.26
N LEU A 19 -9.78 2.93 10.25
CA LEU A 19 -11.19 2.69 9.90
C LEU A 19 -11.75 1.38 10.46
N ARG A 20 -11.00 0.63 11.29
CA ARG A 20 -11.49 -0.66 11.85
C ARG A 20 -12.80 -0.52 12.61
N ASN A 21 -12.99 0.58 13.34
CA ASN A 21 -14.21 0.86 14.11
C ASN A 21 -15.32 1.53 13.27
N TYR A 22 -15.04 1.86 12.01
CA TYR A 22 -15.95 2.59 11.13
C TYR A 22 -16.09 1.89 9.76
N PRO A 23 -16.57 0.63 9.72
CA PRO A 23 -16.63 -0.15 8.49
C PRO A 23 -17.51 0.48 7.41
N HIS A 24 -18.51 1.26 7.79
CA HIS A 24 -19.39 2.00 6.87
C HIS A 24 -18.67 3.12 6.09
N LEU A 25 -17.48 3.54 6.56
CA LEU A 25 -16.63 4.51 5.86
C LEU A 25 -15.67 3.85 4.86
N LYS A 26 -15.55 2.52 4.86
CA LYS A 26 -14.67 1.81 3.94
C LYS A 26 -15.32 1.69 2.56
N THR A 27 -14.64 2.20 1.54
CA THR A 27 -15.02 1.96 0.15
C THR A 27 -14.64 0.54 -0.26
N THR A 28 -15.64 -0.29 -0.55
CA THR A 28 -15.43 -1.62 -1.13
C THR A 28 -15.50 -1.53 -2.65
N ILE A 29 -14.43 -1.98 -3.32
CA ILE A 29 -14.40 -2.14 -4.77
C ILE A 29 -14.26 -3.62 -5.11
N LYS A 30 -14.81 -4.05 -6.24
CA LYS A 30 -14.52 -5.39 -6.77
C LYS A 30 -13.03 -5.45 -7.17
N PRO A 31 -12.31 -6.54 -6.84
CA PRO A 31 -10.93 -6.72 -7.30
C PRO A 31 -10.83 -6.57 -8.82
N LEU A 32 -9.82 -5.84 -9.26
CA LEU A 32 -9.44 -5.72 -10.67
C LEU A 32 -8.68 -6.98 -11.12
N LYS A 33 -8.45 -7.09 -12.42
CA LYS A 33 -7.64 -8.18 -13.00
C LYS A 33 -6.23 -8.21 -12.39
N ASN A 34 -5.62 -7.03 -12.19
CA ASN A 34 -4.37 -6.91 -11.44
C ASN A 34 -4.70 -6.63 -9.98
N HIS A 35 -4.63 -7.64 -9.12
CA HIS A 35 -4.95 -7.54 -7.71
C HIS A 35 -3.79 -7.97 -6.82
N LEU A 36 -3.37 -7.07 -5.93
CA LEU A 36 -2.44 -7.32 -4.86
C LEU A 36 -3.16 -7.91 -3.65
N ASN A 37 -2.76 -9.11 -3.26
CA ASN A 37 -3.18 -9.74 -2.00
C ASN A 37 -2.35 -9.19 -0.82
N LEU A 38 -2.28 -7.85 -0.71
CA LEU A 38 -1.62 -7.13 0.37
C LEU A 38 -2.59 -6.14 0.97
N ILE A 39 -2.59 -6.04 2.30
CA ILE A 39 -3.26 -4.97 3.02
C ILE A 39 -2.47 -3.70 2.82
N LEU A 40 -3.10 -2.71 2.19
CA LEU A 40 -2.52 -1.40 1.92
C LEU A 40 -3.50 -0.30 2.29
N ASP A 41 -2.93 0.89 2.50
CA ASP A 41 -3.64 2.14 2.63
C ASP A 41 -3.25 3.06 1.47
N GLY A 42 -4.20 3.82 0.93
CA GLY A 42 -4.00 4.63 -0.27
C GLY A 42 -2.93 5.73 -0.09
N GLY A 43 -2.84 6.31 1.11
CA GLY A 43 -1.85 7.35 1.43
C GLY A 43 -0.40 6.83 1.59
N ASN A 44 -0.17 5.52 1.49
CA ASN A 44 1.13 4.88 1.72
C ASN A 44 1.88 4.47 0.44
N PHE A 45 1.47 4.98 -0.72
CA PHE A 45 2.07 4.63 -2.00
C PHE A 45 2.33 5.89 -2.84
N ILE A 46 3.60 6.26 -2.96
CA ILE A 46 4.03 7.37 -3.82
C ILE A 46 5.01 6.84 -4.83
N ARG A 47 4.56 6.77 -6.08
CA ARG A 47 5.38 6.28 -7.18
C ARG A 47 5.93 7.42 -8.03
N LYS A 48 7.23 7.34 -8.31
CA LYS A 48 7.92 8.12 -9.35
C LYS A 48 8.67 7.16 -10.28
N HIS A 49 8.15 6.98 -11.50
CA HIS A 49 8.69 6.04 -12.50
C HIS A 49 8.75 4.58 -11.99
N ASP A 50 9.95 4.05 -11.75
CA ASP A 50 10.22 2.70 -11.25
C ASP A 50 10.64 2.69 -9.76
N ILE A 51 10.47 3.82 -9.07
CA ILE A 51 10.73 4.00 -7.65
C ILE A 51 9.42 4.25 -6.94
N ASP A 52 9.22 3.57 -5.82
CA ASP A 52 8.09 3.76 -4.94
C ASP A 52 8.55 4.16 -3.53
N PHE A 53 7.79 5.04 -2.88
CA PHE A 53 7.98 5.46 -1.50
C PHE A 53 6.78 4.99 -0.70
N MET A 54 7.04 4.18 0.32
CA MET A 54 6.00 3.61 1.19
C MET A 54 6.40 3.71 2.66
N CYS A 55 5.44 3.81 3.56
CA CYS A 55 5.75 3.69 4.98
C CYS A 55 6.04 2.23 5.39
N GLU A 56 6.93 2.05 6.38
CA GLU A 56 7.23 0.75 6.97
C GLU A 56 6.01 0.07 7.64
N LYS A 57 4.92 0.82 7.84
CA LYS A 57 3.64 0.34 8.39
C LYS A 57 3.09 -0.88 7.66
N ILE A 58 3.35 -1.01 6.35
CA ILE A 58 2.95 -2.18 5.56
C ILE A 58 3.39 -3.51 6.17
N PHE A 59 4.56 -3.57 6.81
CA PHE A 59 5.08 -4.78 7.44
C PHE A 59 4.25 -5.16 8.67
N SER A 60 3.87 -4.16 9.47
CA SER A 60 3.00 -4.38 10.64
C SER A 60 1.55 -4.70 10.26
N GLN A 61 1.08 -4.23 9.10
CA GLN A 61 -0.26 -4.51 8.60
C GLN A 61 -0.40 -5.89 7.96
N ASN A 62 0.71 -6.49 7.52
CA ASN A 62 0.74 -7.82 6.89
C ASN A 62 1.62 -8.80 7.72
N PRO A 63 1.30 -9.05 9.00
CA PRO A 63 2.20 -9.76 9.92
C PRO A 63 2.45 -11.24 9.57
N THR A 64 1.64 -11.83 8.69
CA THR A 64 1.79 -13.22 8.23
C THR A 64 2.77 -13.35 7.06
N LEU A 65 3.24 -12.25 6.49
CA LEU A 65 4.17 -12.23 5.37
C LEU A 65 5.54 -11.71 5.83
N SER A 66 6.61 -12.25 5.26
CA SER A 66 7.95 -11.71 5.48
C SER A 66 8.15 -10.38 4.75
N LYS A 67 9.05 -9.54 5.26
CA LYS A 67 9.45 -8.28 4.61
C LYS A 67 9.90 -8.51 3.17
N GLU A 68 10.69 -9.56 2.94
CA GLU A 68 11.20 -9.94 1.63
C GLU A 68 10.06 -10.35 0.68
N SER A 69 9.06 -11.10 1.17
CA SER A 69 7.89 -11.49 0.39
C SER A 69 7.09 -10.26 -0.03
N ILE A 70 6.84 -9.34 0.90
CA ILE A 70 6.10 -8.09 0.62
C ILE A 70 6.83 -7.27 -0.45
N ILE A 71 8.14 -7.07 -0.29
CA ILE A 71 8.97 -6.33 -1.25
C ILE A 71 8.95 -7.02 -2.63
N HIS A 72 9.12 -8.34 -2.66
CA HIS A 72 9.12 -9.10 -3.90
C HIS A 72 7.77 -8.97 -4.63
N THR A 73 6.66 -9.16 -3.93
CA THR A 73 5.31 -9.00 -4.48
C THR A 73 5.10 -7.60 -5.03
N LEU A 74 5.45 -6.54 -4.28
CA LEU A 74 5.31 -5.16 -4.75
C LEU A 74 6.13 -4.90 -6.01
N LYS A 75 7.41 -5.29 -6.04
CA LYS A 75 8.28 -5.07 -7.20
C LYS A 75 7.77 -5.80 -8.44
N GLN A 76 7.35 -7.05 -8.30
CA GLN A 76 6.82 -7.87 -9.39
C GLN A 76 5.49 -7.31 -9.93
N SER A 77 4.51 -7.09 -9.04
CA SER A 77 3.16 -6.70 -9.43
C SER A 77 3.05 -5.26 -9.93
N LEU A 78 3.95 -4.38 -9.48
CA LEU A 78 3.93 -2.96 -9.84
C LEU A 78 5.07 -2.57 -10.79
N ASN A 79 5.93 -3.51 -11.20
CA ASN A 79 7.09 -3.24 -12.06
C ASN A 79 7.99 -2.13 -11.49
N LEU A 80 8.44 -2.30 -10.24
CA LEU A 80 9.30 -1.36 -9.53
C LEU A 80 10.73 -1.90 -9.44
N LYS A 81 11.73 -1.04 -9.67
CA LYS A 81 13.14 -1.37 -9.43
C LYS A 81 13.53 -1.14 -7.97
N HIS A 82 13.05 -0.03 -7.39
CA HIS A 82 13.39 0.38 -6.03
C HIS A 82 12.14 0.69 -5.22
N ILE A 83 12.21 0.36 -3.93
CA ILE A 83 11.20 0.75 -2.93
C ILE A 83 11.97 1.39 -1.78
N VAL A 84 11.61 2.62 -1.45
CA VAL A 84 12.14 3.38 -0.33
C VAL A 84 11.13 3.31 0.79
N PHE A 85 11.52 2.69 1.91
CA PHE A 85 10.66 2.63 3.09
C PHE A 85 10.92 3.82 4.00
N LEU A 86 9.87 4.60 4.26
CA LEU A 86 9.91 5.73 5.17
C LEU A 86 9.52 5.26 6.58
N PRO A 87 10.33 5.58 7.61
CA PRO A 87 9.97 5.28 8.98
C PRO A 87 8.74 6.11 9.38
N ARG A 88 7.98 5.59 10.35
CA ARG A 88 6.89 6.34 10.95
C ARG A 88 7.44 7.59 11.67
N LEU A 89 7.01 8.77 11.26
CA LEU A 89 7.29 10.00 12.02
C LEU A 89 6.52 9.97 13.34
N ALA A 90 7.19 10.28 14.45
CA ALA A 90 6.63 10.15 15.81
C ALA A 90 5.37 11.02 16.06
N TYR A 91 5.21 12.11 15.29
CA TYR A 91 4.07 13.02 15.38
C TYR A 91 3.00 12.77 14.31
N ASP A 92 3.24 11.80 13.41
CA ASP A 92 2.33 11.46 12.35
C ASP A 92 1.39 10.33 12.81
N ARG A 93 0.17 10.74 13.16
CA ARG A 93 -0.88 9.86 13.65
C ARG A 93 -1.35 8.88 12.56
N TYR A 94 -1.30 9.28 11.29
CA TYR A 94 -1.93 8.55 10.18
C TYR A 94 -0.90 7.85 9.29
N THR A 95 0.36 8.29 9.30
CA THR A 95 1.44 7.75 8.47
C THR A 95 0.99 7.70 7.02
N HIS A 96 0.63 8.85 6.49
CA HIS A 96 0.44 8.99 5.06
C HIS A 96 1.64 9.71 4.49
N SER A 97 2.20 9.15 3.42
CA SER A 97 3.33 9.75 2.71
C SER A 97 2.92 10.92 1.80
N ASP A 98 1.62 11.11 1.56
CA ASP A 98 1.04 12.08 0.62
C ASP A 98 0.73 13.47 1.21
N ASP A 99 1.13 13.70 2.48
CA ASP A 99 1.10 15.03 3.12
C ASP A 99 2.26 15.94 2.68
#